data_AF-A0AAV6KLK5-F1
#
_entry.id   AF-A0AAV6KLK5-F1
#
_cell.length_a   1.000
_cell.length_b   1.000
_cell.length_c   1.000
_cell.angle_alpha   90.00
_cell.angle_beta   90.00
_cell.angle_gamma   90.00
#
_symmetry.space_group_name_H-M   'P 1'
#
loop_
_entity.id
_entity.type
_entity.pdbx_description
1 polymer ?
#
loop_
_entity_poly.entity_id
_entity_poly.type
_entity_poly.pdbx_seq_one_letter_code
_entity_poly.pdbx_strand_id
1 'polypeptide(L)'
;MESSIVLLCKYGSKTLVVPVRRDFCFDDVVRSLVKKWPNLETSSFQLLYAVGGHDNCVLDNDADFVNMFALAGAYGVSCIDVVVKLLSSCADHNNRSIVVESVECRRSFEVGQSSNMHKVEEDPLEKFCQHHETVRLSAGWAKLITLVGQEFRGGVKEFRDCLAMYAIEVGFVYKFLKNDKTRVCGP
;
A
#
# COMPACT_ATOMS: atom_id res chain seq x y z
N MET A 1 9.18 -2.63 30.56
CA MET A 1 7.89 -2.74 29.85
C MET A 1 8.19 -3.45 28.54
N GLU A 2 7.59 -4.59 28.27
CA GLU A 2 7.81 -5.27 27.00
C GLU A 2 7.05 -4.52 25.92
N SER A 3 7.78 -3.79 25.09
CA SER A 3 7.23 -3.14 23.91
C SER A 3 6.76 -4.21 22.93
N SER A 4 5.46 -4.47 22.92
CA SER A 4 4.82 -5.30 21.92
C SER A 4 4.69 -4.51 20.63
N ILE A 5 5.35 -4.98 19.57
CA ILE A 5 5.27 -4.39 18.24
C ILE A 5 4.28 -5.18 17.40
N VAL A 6 3.47 -4.46 16.65
CA VAL A 6 2.48 -5.01 15.72
C VAL A 6 2.82 -4.55 14.31
N LEU A 7 2.85 -5.49 13.36
CA LEU A 7 3.02 -5.18 11.94
C LEU A 7 1.64 -5.07 11.28
N LEU A 8 1.45 -4.01 10.51
CA LEU A 8 0.30 -3.82 9.63
C LEU A 8 0.74 -4.10 8.20
N CYS A 9 0.69 -5.37 7.82
CA CYS A 9 1.12 -5.83 6.51
C CYS A 9 0.02 -5.56 5.47
N LYS A 10 0.28 -4.67 4.52
CA LYS A 10 -0.66 -4.22 3.49
C LYS A 10 -0.34 -4.89 2.16
N TYR A 11 -1.36 -5.49 1.55
CA TYR A 11 -1.29 -6.06 0.22
C TYR A 11 -2.60 -5.78 -0.54
N GLY A 12 -2.50 -5.00 -1.62
CA GLY A 12 -3.66 -4.45 -2.32
C GLY A 12 -4.55 -3.65 -1.36
N SER A 13 -5.84 -3.96 -1.33
CA SER A 13 -6.83 -3.33 -0.43
C SER A 13 -6.94 -4.00 0.95
N LYS A 14 -6.11 -5.00 1.25
CA LYS A 14 -6.19 -5.79 2.49
C LYS A 14 -5.03 -5.49 3.43
N THR A 15 -5.33 -5.48 4.72
CA THR A 15 -4.32 -5.39 5.80
C THR A 15 -4.37 -6.66 6.64
N LEU A 16 -3.22 -7.30 6.85
CA LEU A 16 -3.00 -8.36 7.84
C LEU A 16 -2.29 -7.76 9.04
N VAL A 17 -2.83 -7.98 10.22
CA VAL A 17 -2.22 -7.58 11.49
C VAL A 17 -1.40 -8.75 12.02
N VAL A 18 -0.10 -8.55 12.22
CA VAL A 18 0.83 -9.57 12.73
C VAL A 18 1.46 -9.07 14.02
N PRO A 19 1.00 -9.55 15.20
CA PRO A 19 1.67 -9.25 16.45
C PRO A 19 3.00 -9.97 16.51
N VAL A 20 4.09 -9.24 16.80
CA VAL A 20 5.42 -9.83 16.87
C VAL A 20 5.68 -10.40 18.26
N ARG A 21 6.14 -11.65 18.31
CA ARG A 21 6.56 -12.34 19.53
C ARG A 21 8.10 -12.29 19.65
N ARG A 22 8.64 -12.51 20.85
CA ARG A 22 10.10 -12.45 21.10
C ARG A 22 10.92 -13.47 20.29
N ASP A 23 10.29 -14.55 19.85
CA ASP A 23 10.88 -15.64 19.08
C ASP A 23 10.59 -15.55 17.56
N PHE A 24 10.01 -14.44 17.08
CA PHE A 24 9.77 -14.25 15.66
C PHE A 24 11.08 -13.97 14.90
N CYS A 25 11.23 -14.64 13.77
CA CYS A 25 12.18 -14.28 12.72
C CYS A 25 11.46 -13.70 11.51
N PHE A 26 12.23 -13.20 10.54
CA PHE A 26 11.70 -12.71 9.26
C PHE A 26 10.82 -13.77 8.56
N ASP A 27 11.25 -15.03 8.59
CA ASP A 27 10.51 -16.14 7.98
C ASP A 27 9.13 -16.37 8.62
N ASP A 28 8.93 -16.05 9.91
CA ASP A 28 7.60 -16.14 10.54
C ASP A 28 6.63 -15.11 9.94
N VAL A 29 7.13 -13.91 9.63
CA VAL A 29 6.36 -12.86 8.97
C VAL A 29 5.99 -13.34 7.56
N VAL A 30 6.98 -13.75 6.77
CA VAL A 30 6.77 -14.29 5.41
C VAL A 30 5.75 -15.43 5.39
N ARG A 31 5.89 -16.40 6.29
CA ARG A 31 4.93 -17.51 6.44
C ARG A 31 3.52 -17.01 6.75
N SER A 32 3.39 -16.00 7.60
CA SER A 32 2.09 -15.40 7.93
C SER A 32 1.45 -14.72 6.71
N LEU A 33 2.25 -14.04 5.87
CA LEU A 33 1.79 -13.41 4.64
C LEU A 33 1.32 -14.46 3.62
N VAL A 34 2.15 -15.44 3.31
CA VAL A 34 1.85 -16.49 2.31
C VAL A 34 0.63 -17.32 2.75
N LYS A 35 0.51 -17.63 4.05
CA LYS A 35 -0.67 -18.30 4.60
C LYS A 35 -1.95 -17.47 4.42
N LYS A 36 -1.86 -16.14 4.53
CA LYS A 36 -3.03 -15.25 4.40
C LYS A 36 -3.38 -14.98 2.94
N TRP A 37 -2.39 -14.89 2.06
CA TRP A 37 -2.54 -14.59 0.65
C TRP A 37 -1.83 -15.69 -0.18
N PRO A 38 -2.54 -16.78 -0.52
CA PRO A 38 -1.94 -17.94 -1.20
C PRO A 38 -1.42 -17.64 -2.61
N ASN A 39 -1.78 -16.48 -3.18
CA ASN A 39 -1.25 -16.01 -4.46
C ASN A 39 0.15 -15.36 -4.33
N LEU A 40 0.69 -15.21 -3.11
CA LEU A 40 2.05 -14.74 -2.87
C LEU A 40 3.00 -15.94 -2.85
N GLU A 41 3.91 -16.01 -3.81
CA GLU A 41 5.05 -16.92 -3.73
C GLU A 41 6.19 -16.23 -2.98
N THR A 42 6.92 -16.95 -2.12
CA THR A 42 7.99 -16.38 -1.27
C THR A 42 9.07 -15.62 -2.05
N SER A 43 9.35 -16.00 -3.30
CA SER A 43 10.33 -15.35 -4.17
C SER A 43 9.75 -14.23 -5.05
N SER A 44 8.45 -13.94 -4.94
CA SER A 44 7.72 -13.06 -5.86
C SER A 44 7.42 -11.68 -5.27
N PHE A 45 7.88 -11.38 -4.06
CA PHE A 45 7.62 -10.11 -3.40
C PHE A 45 8.78 -9.62 -2.55
N GLN A 46 8.79 -8.33 -2.27
CA GLN A 46 9.65 -7.66 -1.30
C GLN A 46 8.78 -7.01 -0.22
N LEU A 47 9.33 -6.89 1.00
CA LEU A 47 8.69 -6.18 2.09
C LEU A 47 9.39 -4.85 2.34
N LEU A 48 8.58 -3.80 2.43
CA LEU A 48 9.02 -2.46 2.74
C LEU A 48 8.31 -2.00 4.01
N TYR A 49 8.99 -1.35 4.94
CA TYR A 49 8.37 -0.77 6.12
C TYR A 49 8.58 0.73 6.21
N ALA A 50 7.72 1.38 6.99
CA ALA A 50 7.83 2.79 7.32
C ALA A 50 7.95 2.97 8.84
N VAL A 51 8.92 3.76 9.28
CA VAL A 51 9.12 4.07 10.70
C VAL A 51 9.77 5.44 10.87
N GLY A 52 9.28 6.24 11.82
CA GLY A 52 9.95 7.49 12.22
C GLY A 52 10.18 8.50 11.08
N GLY A 53 9.29 8.54 10.08
CA GLY A 53 9.43 9.41 8.90
C GLY A 53 10.35 8.87 7.80
N HIS A 54 10.91 7.66 7.98
CA HIS A 54 11.61 6.94 6.94
C HIS A 54 10.66 5.97 6.25
N ASP A 55 10.38 6.24 4.98
CA ASP A 55 9.54 5.40 4.14
C ASP A 55 10.40 4.44 3.30
N ASN A 56 9.79 3.31 2.92
CA ASN A 56 10.39 2.31 2.03
C ASN A 56 11.67 1.64 2.55
N CYS A 57 11.80 1.46 3.87
CA CYS A 57 12.89 0.69 4.45
C CYS A 57 12.75 -0.79 4.07
N VAL A 58 13.83 -1.42 3.61
CA VAL A 58 13.79 -2.83 3.16
C VAL A 58 13.75 -3.77 4.36
N LEU A 59 12.91 -4.78 4.28
CA LEU A 59 12.85 -5.90 5.22
C LEU A 59 13.00 -7.21 4.42
N ASP A 60 14.22 -7.77 4.39
CA ASP A 60 14.54 -8.94 3.55
C ASP A 60 15.18 -10.11 4.31
N ASN A 61 15.63 -9.87 5.55
CA ASN A 61 16.31 -10.86 6.37
C ASN A 61 16.17 -10.56 7.86
N ASP A 62 16.69 -11.45 8.70
CA ASP A 62 16.64 -11.31 10.16
C ASP A 62 17.41 -10.10 10.68
N ALA A 63 18.48 -9.67 10.01
CA ALA A 63 19.21 -8.47 10.43
C ALA A 63 18.37 -7.20 10.21
N ASP A 64 17.69 -7.09 9.07
CA ASP A 64 16.74 -6.01 8.79
C ASP A 64 15.57 -6.04 9.78
N PHE A 65 15.09 -7.24 10.12
CA PHE A 65 14.04 -7.43 11.11
C PHE A 65 14.47 -6.90 12.48
N VAL A 66 15.66 -7.27 12.97
CA VAL A 66 16.21 -6.74 14.23
C VAL A 66 16.39 -5.22 14.19
N ASN A 67 16.89 -4.68 13.07
CA ASN A 67 17.04 -3.24 12.88
C ASN A 67 15.69 -2.51 12.95
N MET A 68 14.64 -3.08 12.37
CA MET A 68 13.28 -2.55 12.45
C MET A 68 12.80 -2.46 13.92
N PHE A 69 13.07 -3.46 14.78
CA PHE A 69 12.73 -3.36 16.22
C PHE A 69 13.53 -2.28 16.93
N ALA A 70 14.83 -2.17 16.63
CA ALA A 70 15.68 -1.14 17.20
C ALA A 70 15.18 0.27 16.85
N LEU A 71 14.80 0.49 15.57
CA LEU A 71 14.21 1.74 15.13
C LEU A 71 12.87 1.99 15.81
N ALA A 72 12.00 0.97 15.88
CA ALA A 72 10.72 1.12 16.56
C ALA A 72 10.86 1.53 18.03
N GLY A 73 11.84 0.96 18.73
CA GLY A 73 12.21 1.38 20.09
C GLY A 73 12.75 2.80 20.15
N ALA A 74 13.65 3.18 19.22
CA ALA A 74 14.24 4.51 19.16
C ALA A 74 13.19 5.62 18.89
N TYR A 75 12.21 5.35 18.03
CA TYR A 75 11.11 6.26 17.72
C TYR A 75 9.90 6.11 18.66
N GLY A 76 9.94 5.17 19.61
CA GLY A 76 8.84 4.93 20.56
C GLY A 76 7.53 4.47 19.92
N VAL A 77 7.59 3.76 18.79
CA VAL A 77 6.41 3.25 18.10
C VAL A 77 6.14 1.78 18.45
N SER A 78 4.86 1.44 18.60
CA SER A 78 4.39 0.07 18.85
C SER A 78 3.75 -0.57 17.61
N CYS A 79 3.65 0.17 16.52
CA CYS A 79 2.97 -0.24 15.30
C CYS A 79 3.81 0.18 14.09
N ILE A 80 4.01 -0.74 13.16
CA ILE A 80 4.84 -0.52 11.96
C ILE A 80 4.02 -0.90 10.74
N ASP A 81 3.92 0.03 9.79
CA ASP A 81 3.31 -0.24 8.50
C ASP A 81 4.30 -1.01 7.62
N VAL A 82 3.86 -2.15 7.09
CA VAL A 82 4.65 -2.98 6.16
C VAL A 82 3.87 -3.10 4.85
N VAL A 83 4.50 -2.80 3.72
CA VAL A 83 3.93 -2.91 2.39
C VAL A 83 4.52 -4.13 1.68
N VAL A 84 3.65 -4.99 1.17
CA VAL A 84 4.03 -6.13 0.33
C VAL A 84 4.02 -5.70 -1.13
N LYS A 85 5.19 -5.67 -1.77
CA LYS A 85 5.33 -5.25 -3.17
C LYS A 85 5.77 -6.43 -4.04
N LEU A 86 4.95 -6.78 -5.03
CA LEU A 86 5.28 -7.85 -5.98
C LEU A 86 6.48 -7.46 -6.85
N LEU A 87 7.37 -8.42 -7.08
CA LEU A 87 8.48 -8.34 -8.02
C LEU A 87 7.96 -8.83 -9.37
N SER A 88 7.86 -7.94 -10.36
CA SER A 88 7.61 -8.37 -11.73
C SER A 88 8.85 -9.09 -12.25
N SER A 89 8.72 -10.37 -12.60
CA SER A 89 9.74 -11.09 -13.37
C SER A 89 9.96 -10.35 -14.70
N CYS A 90 11.07 -9.64 -14.80
CA CYS A 90 11.50 -8.96 -16.03
C CYS A 90 12.48 -9.86 -16.79
N ALA A 91 12.00 -11.00 -17.30
CA ALA A 91 12.61 -11.59 -18.48
C ALA A 91 12.03 -10.87 -19.70
N ASP A 92 12.64 -9.75 -20.08
CA ASP A 92 12.91 -9.35 -21.47
C ASP A 92 13.23 -7.85 -21.56
N HIS A 93 14.37 -7.58 -22.16
CA HIS A 93 14.83 -6.25 -22.56
C HIS A 93 13.80 -5.54 -23.44
N ASN A 94 12.97 -4.67 -22.88
CA ASN A 94 12.84 -3.32 -23.42
C ASN A 94 12.19 -2.35 -22.43
N ASN A 95 12.78 -1.17 -22.40
CA ASN A 95 12.61 -0.11 -21.43
C ASN A 95 11.17 0.43 -21.37
N ARG A 96 10.40 0.04 -20.34
CA ARG A 96 9.39 0.89 -19.68
C ARG A 96 8.99 0.29 -18.33
N SER A 97 9.84 0.52 -17.32
CA SER A 97 9.48 0.27 -15.93
C SER A 97 8.28 1.14 -15.59
N ILE A 98 7.09 0.54 -15.50
CA ILE A 98 5.98 1.18 -14.79
C ILE A 98 6.31 0.97 -13.33
N VAL A 99 6.97 1.97 -12.75
CA VAL A 99 7.07 2.13 -11.31
C VAL A 99 5.63 2.18 -10.81
N VAL A 100 5.18 1.11 -10.15
CA VAL A 100 4.00 1.19 -9.29
C VAL A 100 4.42 2.11 -8.16
N GLU A 101 4.18 3.40 -8.36
CA GLU A 101 4.22 4.40 -7.31
C GLU A 101 3.13 3.95 -6.32
N SER A 102 3.58 3.40 -5.20
CA SER A 102 2.66 3.10 -4.11
C SER A 102 2.04 4.42 -3.73
N VAL A 103 0.70 4.48 -3.78
CA VAL A 103 -0.03 5.68 -3.38
C VAL A 103 0.27 5.87 -1.91
N GLU A 104 1.17 6.82 -1.64
CA GLU A 104 1.62 7.24 -0.33
C GLU A 104 0.36 7.71 0.42
N CYS A 105 -0.11 6.92 1.38
CA CYS A 105 -1.03 7.44 2.39
C CYS A 105 -0.20 8.34 3.29
N ARG A 106 -0.02 9.61 2.89
CA ARG A 106 0.47 10.64 3.79
C ARG A 106 -0.40 10.65 5.04
N ARG A 107 0.12 10.14 6.14
CA ARG A 107 -0.37 10.46 7.48
C ARG A 107 0.64 11.44 8.08
N SER A 108 0.25 12.70 8.13
CA SER A 108 0.95 13.71 8.91
C SER A 108 0.83 13.32 10.39
N PHE A 109 1.90 12.76 10.96
CA PHE A 109 2.09 12.73 12.41
C PHE A 109 3.02 13.89 12.76
N GLU A 110 2.44 15.04 13.09
CA GLU A 110 3.20 16.11 13.73
C GLU A 110 3.44 15.71 15.20
N VAL A 111 4.69 15.40 15.52
CA VAL A 111 5.15 15.26 16.91
C VAL A 111 5.35 16.68 17.46
N GLY A 112 4.32 17.19 18.15
CA GLY A 112 4.44 18.39 18.96
C GLY A 112 5.07 18.06 20.31
N GLN A 113 6.35 18.37 20.50
CA GLN A 113 6.87 18.60 21.85
C GLN A 113 6.40 19.98 22.32
N SER A 114 5.73 20.06 23.46
CA SER A 114 6.00 21.17 24.38
C SER A 114 5.49 20.92 25.80
N SER A 115 6.29 21.44 26.72
CA SER A 115 6.17 21.46 28.17
C SER A 115 4.94 22.21 28.71
N ASN A 116 4.50 21.80 29.90
CA ASN A 116 3.44 22.38 30.73
C ASN A 116 3.55 23.91 30.94
N MET A 117 2.45 24.67 30.76
CA MET A 117 1.71 25.33 31.87
C MET A 117 0.52 26.20 31.40
N HIS A 118 -0.54 26.13 32.23
CA HIS A 118 -1.62 27.11 32.47
C HIS A 118 -2.92 27.06 31.64
N LYS A 119 -4.03 26.99 32.38
CA LYS A 119 -5.43 26.84 31.95
C LYS A 119 -6.04 28.18 31.53
N VAL A 120 -6.76 28.22 30.41
CA VAL A 120 -8.09 28.88 30.27
C VAL A 120 -8.90 28.06 29.26
N GLU A 121 -10.15 27.82 29.61
CA GLU A 121 -11.16 26.99 28.98
C GLU A 121 -11.82 27.77 27.82
N GLU A 122 -11.48 27.43 26.59
CA GLU A 122 -12.29 27.64 25.39
C GLU A 122 -12.13 26.39 24.53
N ASP A 123 -13.24 25.76 24.11
CA ASP A 123 -13.23 24.55 23.29
C ASP A 123 -12.56 24.84 21.93
N PRO A 124 -11.34 24.33 21.65
CA PRO A 124 -10.61 24.67 20.42
C PRO A 124 -11.16 23.93 19.19
N LEU A 125 -12.11 23.02 19.36
CA LEU A 125 -12.58 22.12 18.31
C LEU A 125 -13.50 22.77 17.27
N GLU A 126 -14.09 23.93 17.53
CA GLU A 126 -14.99 24.56 16.54
C GLU A 126 -14.26 25.24 15.37
N LYS A 127 -12.93 25.44 15.44
CA LYS A 127 -12.15 26.09 14.38
C LYS A 127 -11.36 25.13 13.50
N PHE A 128 -11.35 23.83 13.81
CA PHE A 128 -10.82 22.84 12.89
C PHE A 128 -11.84 22.54 11.80
N CYS A 129 -11.82 23.41 10.80
CA CYS A 129 -12.14 23.14 9.40
C CYS A 129 -13.30 22.17 9.18
N GLN A 130 -14.47 22.71 8.80
CA GLN A 130 -15.38 21.99 7.92
C GLN A 130 -14.60 21.62 6.66
N HIS A 131 -13.92 20.47 6.70
CA HIS A 131 -13.45 19.83 5.49
C HIS A 131 -14.74 19.47 4.79
N HIS A 132 -15.13 20.29 3.80
CA HIS A 132 -16.08 19.83 2.81
C HIS A 132 -15.57 18.44 2.39
N GLU A 133 -16.44 17.45 2.43
CA GLU A 133 -16.11 16.14 1.87
C GLU A 133 -15.59 16.40 0.46
N THR A 134 -14.28 16.28 0.29
CA THR A 134 -13.68 16.28 -1.02
C THR A 134 -14.12 14.96 -1.61
N VAL A 135 -15.22 15.00 -2.37
CA VAL A 135 -15.61 13.90 -3.22
C VAL A 135 -14.36 13.53 -3.99
N ARG A 136 -13.75 12.39 -3.63
CA ARG A 136 -12.52 11.92 -4.29
C ARG A 136 -12.84 11.90 -5.77
N LEU A 137 -11.94 12.40 -6.61
CA LEU A 137 -12.14 12.42 -8.07
C LEU A 137 -12.44 11.02 -8.63
N SER A 138 -12.15 9.95 -7.87
CA SER A 138 -12.47 8.56 -8.17
C SER A 138 -13.86 8.08 -7.71
N ALA A 139 -14.67 8.85 -6.99
CA ALA A 139 -15.93 8.36 -6.40
C ALA A 139 -16.93 7.78 -7.43
N GLY A 140 -16.79 8.12 -8.71
CA GLY A 140 -17.56 7.58 -9.82
C GLY A 140 -17.05 6.27 -10.44
N TRP A 141 -15.90 5.72 -10.01
CA TRP A 141 -15.23 4.59 -10.68
C TRP A 141 -16.14 3.36 -10.81
N ALA A 142 -16.97 3.11 -9.80
CA ALA A 142 -17.85 1.93 -9.73
C ALA A 142 -18.89 1.89 -10.85
N LYS A 143 -19.14 3.01 -11.53
CA LYS A 143 -20.07 3.13 -12.66
C LYS A 143 -19.36 3.11 -14.02
N LEU A 144 -18.03 3.03 -14.05
CA LEU A 144 -17.24 3.13 -15.30
C LEU A 144 -17.14 1.79 -16.05
N ILE A 145 -17.16 0.65 -15.35
CA ILE A 145 -17.16 -0.69 -15.95
C ILE A 145 -18.32 -1.47 -15.33
N THR A 146 -19.40 -1.63 -16.10
CA THR A 146 -20.68 -2.14 -15.57
C THR A 146 -21.10 -3.46 -16.20
N LEU A 147 -20.73 -3.70 -17.47
CA LEU A 147 -21.22 -4.85 -18.24
C LEU A 147 -20.10 -5.46 -19.10
N VAL A 148 -20.21 -6.76 -19.36
CA VAL A 148 -19.38 -7.46 -20.35
C VAL A 148 -19.76 -6.98 -21.74
N GLY A 149 -18.78 -6.61 -22.56
CA GLY A 149 -19.03 -6.06 -23.91
C GLY A 149 -19.40 -4.56 -23.91
N GLN A 150 -19.22 -3.85 -22.80
CA GLN A 150 -19.43 -2.41 -22.75
C GLN A 150 -18.54 -1.67 -23.76
N GLU A 151 -19.16 -0.80 -24.57
CA GLU A 151 -18.46 0.07 -25.50
C GLU A 151 -17.99 1.35 -24.80
N PHE A 152 -16.74 1.74 -25.07
CA PHE A 152 -16.16 3.00 -24.60
C PHE A 152 -16.11 3.98 -25.76
N ARG A 153 -16.82 5.11 -25.66
CA ARG A 153 -16.95 6.09 -26.75
C ARG A 153 -15.63 6.77 -27.07
N GLY A 154 -14.77 6.97 -26.07
CA GLY A 154 -13.38 7.39 -26.19
C GLY A 154 -12.42 6.24 -26.54
N GLY A 155 -12.97 5.08 -26.89
CA GLY A 155 -12.27 3.91 -27.39
C GLY A 155 -11.23 3.38 -26.41
N VAL A 156 -10.10 2.96 -26.95
CA VAL A 156 -9.02 2.31 -26.20
C VAL A 156 -8.47 3.21 -25.08
N LYS A 157 -8.40 4.53 -25.29
CA LYS A 157 -7.87 5.45 -24.28
C LYS A 157 -8.78 5.48 -23.05
N GLU A 158 -10.08 5.70 -23.26
CA GLU A 158 -11.05 5.73 -22.16
C GLU A 158 -11.11 4.40 -21.41
N PHE A 159 -11.05 3.28 -22.14
CA PHE A 159 -10.98 1.96 -21.52
C PHE A 159 -9.75 1.81 -20.62
N ARG A 160 -8.56 2.25 -21.09
CA ARG A 160 -7.33 2.19 -20.29
C ARG A 160 -7.41 3.04 -19.04
N ASP A 161 -7.97 4.23 -19.14
CA ASP A 161 -8.14 5.15 -18.00
C ASP A 161 -9.11 4.54 -16.97
N CYS A 162 -10.22 3.94 -17.42
CA CYS A 162 -11.18 3.24 -16.57
C CYS A 162 -10.58 1.99 -15.91
N LEU A 163 -9.83 1.19 -16.67
CA LEU A 163 -9.17 -0.01 -16.16
C LEU A 163 -8.10 0.34 -15.13
N ALA A 164 -7.36 1.43 -15.32
CA ALA A 164 -6.37 1.92 -14.36
C ALA A 164 -7.05 2.31 -13.03
N MET A 165 -8.14 3.06 -13.08
CA MET A 165 -8.91 3.43 -11.88
C MET A 165 -9.47 2.18 -11.17
N TYR A 166 -10.04 1.24 -11.91
CA TYR A 166 -10.56 -0.01 -11.37
C TYR A 166 -9.45 -0.87 -10.73
N ALA A 167 -8.27 -0.93 -11.35
CA ALA A 167 -7.11 -1.66 -10.83
C ALA A 167 -6.53 -1.06 -9.56
N ILE A 168 -6.47 0.27 -9.47
CA ILE A 168 -6.05 0.98 -8.26
C ILE A 168 -7.00 0.66 -7.10
N GLU A 169 -8.32 0.74 -7.34
CA GLU A 169 -9.29 0.55 -6.26
C GLU A 169 -9.39 -0.93 -5.85
N VAL A 170 -9.44 -1.84 -6.82
CA VAL A 170 -9.59 -3.27 -6.55
C VAL A 170 -8.27 -3.92 -6.14
N GLY A 171 -7.14 -3.28 -6.44
CA GLY A 171 -5.79 -3.71 -6.05
C GLY A 171 -5.28 -4.89 -6.86
N PHE A 172 -5.59 -4.96 -8.16
CA PHE A 172 -5.03 -5.99 -9.06
C PHE A 172 -4.11 -5.37 -10.10
N VAL A 173 -3.11 -6.15 -10.54
CA VAL A 173 -2.12 -5.73 -11.53
C VAL A 173 -2.50 -6.30 -12.90
N TYR A 174 -2.33 -5.51 -13.96
CA TYR A 174 -2.54 -5.95 -15.33
C TYR A 174 -1.37 -5.52 -16.23
N LYS A 175 -1.10 -6.33 -17.26
CA LYS A 175 -0.13 -6.01 -18.31
C LYS A 175 -0.86 -5.96 -19.64
N PHE A 176 -0.69 -4.87 -20.39
CA PHE A 176 -1.14 -4.85 -21.78
C PHE A 176 -0.24 -5.79 -22.58
N LEU A 177 -0.82 -6.86 -23.10
CA LEU A 177 -0.20 -7.61 -24.19
C LEU A 177 -0.19 -6.69 -25.42
N LYS A 178 0.92 -6.69 -26.17
CA LYS A 178 0.94 -6.04 -27.49
C LYS A 178 -0.27 -6.57 -28.26
N ASN A 179 -1.03 -5.66 -28.84
CA ASN A 179 -2.22 -6.01 -29.61
C ASN A 179 -1.78 -7.00 -30.69
N ASP A 180 -2.16 -8.26 -30.53
CA ASP A 180 -1.89 -9.26 -31.54
C ASP A 180 -2.76 -8.85 -32.73
N LYS A 181 -2.15 -8.60 -33.90
CA LYS A 181 -2.88 -8.13 -35.09
C LYS A 181 -3.97 -9.11 -35.52
N THR A 182 -3.99 -10.30 -34.93
CA THR A 182 -4.95 -11.39 -35.09
C THR A 182 -6.20 -11.27 -34.23
N ARG A 183 -6.31 -10.28 -33.32
CA ARG A 183 -7.48 -10.09 -32.44
C ARG A 183 -8.28 -8.81 -32.68
N VAL A 184 -8.38 -8.39 -33.93
CA VAL A 184 -9.56 -7.65 -34.43
C VAL A 184 -10.12 -8.42 -35.61
N CYS A 185 -10.88 -9.48 -35.31
CA CYS A 185 -11.90 -9.98 -36.22
C CYS A 185 -13.24 -9.62 -35.57
N GLY A 186 -13.85 -8.54 -36.04
CA GLY A 186 -15.28 -8.33 -36.01
C GLY A 186 -15.74 -8.17 -37.46
N PRO A 187 -16.86 -8.80 -37.86
CA PRO A 187 -17.39 -8.77 -39.23
C PRO A 187 -17.80 -7.37 -39.70
#